data_AF-A0ABD3RFQ8-F1
#
_entry.id   AF-A0ABD3RFQ8-F1
#
_cell.length_a   1.000
_cell.length_b   1.000
_cell.length_c   1.000
_cell.angle_alpha   90.00
_cell.angle_beta   90.00
_cell.angle_gamma   90.00
#
_symmetry.space_group_name_H-M   'P 1'
#
loop_
_entity.id
_entity.type
_entity.pdbx_description
1 polymer ?
#
loop_
_entity_poly.entity_id
_entity_poly.type
_entity_poly.pdbx_seq_one_letter_code
_entity_poly.pdbx_strand_id
1 'polypeptide(L)'
;MIVSPKAIAAMILAFGIQDGCSKEAPAIGSRQLRIIDGNPGKGNKGGARHFEQEFFASMSSMMTDSTPFSFDGSFNGLVTAAEAKTAKSSKSSKSKSSKNNRPSEIPTENPSANPSTSKTPSSNPSSNPSSNQSSNPSSFCQTNNAEFKSAVDSYISQGCKTNKSCEISKKYGYPIGNWCTSLITSMYRLFFGKYTFNDDISKWDTSKVTNMTGMFANAFAFNQAVGSWNTSQVTNMQLMFHNAYAFNQPIGDWDTSQVTDMAFMFFQASAFDQPVGDWDTSKVTTMKGMFANAYAFNQAVGSWNTSQVTNMNAMFIYASKFNQPVGDWDTSQVTDMNSMFANASKFNQPIGDWDTSKVTDMAFMFYHASAFNQPVGDWDTSQVTDMKGMFAYASKFNQPVGDWDTSKVTDMAFMFYQASEFDQPVGDWDTSQVTNMTIMFDSASKFNQPVGDWDTSKVTEMAYMFYQASEFDQPVGDWDTSQVTDMIGMFTYASKFNQPIGDWDTSKVTDMAYMFTSAHQPVGDWDTSQLQHEGISPAQSSTSPSEIGIRQGYRHGIMFSSATAKGGVGSFLSNASILSKLHL
;
A
#
# COMPACT_ATOMS: atom_id res chain seq x y z
N MET A 1 12.67 10.44 -13.16
CA MET A 1 13.35 10.38 -14.48
C MET A 1 12.49 9.52 -15.39
N ILE A 2 12.29 9.90 -16.66
CA ILE A 2 11.50 9.08 -17.59
C ILE A 2 12.38 7.94 -18.08
N VAL A 3 12.19 6.75 -17.53
CA VAL A 3 12.61 5.50 -18.19
C VAL A 3 11.57 5.24 -19.28
N SER A 4 11.99 5.15 -20.54
CA SER A 4 11.04 4.97 -21.64
C SER A 4 10.42 3.57 -21.63
N PRO A 5 9.16 3.40 -22.07
CA PRO A 5 8.55 2.07 -22.22
C PRO A 5 9.42 1.09 -23.02
N LYS A 6 10.08 1.59 -24.08
CA LYS A 6 11.02 0.82 -24.91
C LYS A 6 12.21 0.21 -24.12
N ALA A 7 12.63 0.83 -23.01
CA ALA A 7 13.67 0.26 -22.14
C ALA A 7 13.15 -0.89 -21.26
N ILE A 8 11.87 -0.87 -20.88
CA ILE A 8 11.21 -1.95 -20.14
C ILE A 8 10.91 -3.12 -21.10
N ALA A 9 10.32 -2.81 -22.25
CA ALA A 9 10.02 -3.77 -23.33
C ALA A 9 11.24 -4.58 -23.76
N ALA A 10 12.35 -3.91 -24.09
CA ALA A 10 13.59 -4.55 -24.53
C ALA A 10 14.23 -5.46 -23.46
N MET A 11 13.94 -5.24 -22.16
CA MET A 11 14.38 -6.14 -21.10
C MET A 11 13.47 -7.36 -20.94
N ILE A 12 12.14 -7.20 -20.99
CA ILE A 12 11.18 -8.32 -20.84
C ILE A 12 11.38 -9.35 -21.96
N LEU A 13 11.56 -8.89 -23.20
CA LEU A 13 11.81 -9.74 -24.38
C LEU A 13 13.05 -10.63 -24.24
N ALA A 14 14.07 -10.19 -23.49
CA ALA A 14 15.29 -10.96 -23.28
C ALA A 14 15.15 -12.14 -22.29
N PHE A 15 14.06 -12.20 -21.51
CA PHE A 15 13.86 -13.22 -20.48
C PHE A 15 12.74 -14.23 -20.77
N GLY A 16 11.92 -14.02 -21.81
CA GLY A 16 10.80 -14.91 -22.19
C GLY A 16 11.16 -16.33 -22.68
N ILE A 17 12.41 -16.79 -22.52
CA ILE A 17 12.88 -18.12 -22.96
C ILE A 17 13.73 -18.82 -21.88
N GLN A 18 13.19 -19.02 -20.68
CA GLN A 18 13.61 -20.13 -19.82
C GLN A 18 12.59 -20.45 -18.71
N ASP A 19 11.91 -21.60 -18.86
CA ASP A 19 10.98 -22.14 -17.86
C ASP A 19 11.58 -23.40 -17.17
N GLY A 20 11.17 -23.66 -15.93
CA GLY A 20 11.42 -24.93 -15.24
C GLY A 20 12.08 -24.89 -13.84
N CYS A 21 11.42 -25.59 -12.90
CA CYS A 21 11.92 -26.09 -11.60
C CYS A 21 12.16 -25.09 -10.44
N SER A 22 11.10 -24.87 -9.66
CA SER A 22 11.17 -24.44 -8.26
C SER A 22 11.22 -25.65 -7.28
N LYS A 23 12.05 -25.58 -6.23
CA LYS A 23 12.01 -26.41 -5.00
C LYS A 23 12.73 -25.70 -3.83
N GLU A 24 12.43 -26.16 -2.61
CA GLU A 24 12.81 -25.64 -1.29
C GLU A 24 14.06 -26.38 -0.72
N ALA A 25 14.72 -26.08 0.42
CA ALA A 25 14.70 -25.02 1.48
C ALA A 25 16.10 -25.10 2.20
N PRO A 26 16.32 -24.65 3.45
CA PRO A 26 15.81 -23.52 4.25
C PRO A 26 16.97 -22.57 4.70
N ALA A 27 16.77 -21.71 5.72
CA ALA A 27 17.74 -20.68 6.14
C ALA A 27 18.72 -21.07 7.28
N ILE A 28 19.98 -20.61 7.22
CA ILE A 28 20.97 -20.63 8.32
C ILE A 28 21.90 -19.40 8.28
N GLY A 29 22.10 -18.73 9.43
CA GLY A 29 23.42 -18.25 9.90
C GLY A 29 24.03 -16.95 9.34
N SER A 30 24.10 -15.92 10.19
CA SER A 30 24.88 -14.69 9.97
C SER A 30 26.39 -14.83 10.18
N ARG A 31 27.25 -14.20 9.35
CA ARG A 31 28.50 -13.51 9.78
C ARG A 31 29.24 -12.70 8.68
N GLN A 32 29.54 -11.44 9.04
CA GLN A 32 30.62 -10.52 8.58
C GLN A 32 31.15 -10.48 7.13
N LEU A 33 31.31 -9.23 6.64
CA LEU A 33 32.06 -8.87 5.42
C LEU A 33 33.57 -9.15 5.53
N ARG A 34 34.19 -9.46 4.38
CA ARG A 34 35.46 -8.85 3.94
C ARG A 34 35.40 -8.54 2.44
N ILE A 35 36.03 -7.44 2.04
CA ILE A 35 36.17 -7.01 0.64
C ILE A 35 37.50 -7.56 0.09
N ILE A 36 37.47 -8.18 -1.09
CA ILE A 36 38.62 -8.39 -1.99
C ILE A 36 38.09 -8.27 -3.43
N ASP A 37 38.72 -7.44 -4.26
CA ASP A 37 38.37 -7.30 -5.67
C ASP A 37 38.79 -8.50 -6.53
N GLY A 38 37.94 -8.90 -7.48
CA GLY A 38 38.25 -9.98 -8.42
C GLY A 38 37.13 -10.25 -9.44
N ASN A 39 37.39 -9.97 -10.71
CA ASN A 39 36.49 -10.18 -11.86
C ASN A 39 37.40 -10.56 -13.07
N PRO A 40 36.98 -11.33 -14.09
CA PRO A 40 35.64 -11.91 -14.32
C PRO A 40 35.61 -13.44 -14.56
N GLY A 41 34.42 -14.05 -14.45
CA GLY A 41 34.23 -15.47 -14.78
C GLY A 41 32.79 -15.99 -14.81
N LYS A 42 32.11 -15.86 -15.96
CA LYS A 42 30.94 -16.63 -16.46
C LYS A 42 29.81 -17.02 -15.46
N GLY A 43 28.59 -16.53 -15.74
CA GLY A 43 27.35 -17.21 -15.31
C GLY A 43 26.19 -16.26 -15.06
N ASN A 44 25.34 -16.02 -16.06
CA ASN A 44 24.18 -15.14 -15.89
C ASN A 44 23.06 -15.85 -15.12
N LYS A 45 23.01 -15.66 -13.80
CA LYS A 45 21.89 -16.04 -12.91
C LYS A 45 21.54 -14.96 -11.89
N GLY A 46 21.87 -13.70 -12.18
CA GLY A 46 21.60 -12.54 -11.31
C GLY A 46 20.33 -11.76 -11.64
N GLY A 47 19.93 -11.72 -12.92
CA GLY A 47 18.93 -10.78 -13.44
C GLY A 47 17.56 -10.80 -12.76
N ALA A 48 16.91 -11.97 -12.66
CA ALA A 48 15.51 -12.06 -12.23
C ALA A 48 15.20 -11.38 -10.89
N ARG A 49 16.00 -11.67 -9.84
CA ARG A 49 15.81 -11.05 -8.51
C ARG A 49 16.15 -9.56 -8.48
N HIS A 50 16.98 -9.08 -9.40
CA HIS A 50 17.35 -7.67 -9.47
C HIS A 50 16.29 -6.87 -10.24
N PHE A 51 15.68 -7.46 -11.27
CA PHE A 51 14.58 -6.84 -12.02
C PHE A 51 13.27 -6.83 -11.23
N GLU A 52 12.94 -7.89 -10.47
CA GLU A 52 11.87 -7.81 -9.47
C GLU A 52 12.12 -6.62 -8.53
N GLN A 53 13.33 -6.51 -7.96
CA GLN A 53 13.65 -5.43 -7.03
C GLN A 53 13.65 -4.04 -7.67
N GLU A 54 14.06 -3.87 -8.92
CA GLU A 54 14.03 -2.56 -9.61
C GLU A 54 12.65 -2.20 -10.15
N PHE A 55 11.83 -3.18 -10.58
CA PHE A 55 10.42 -2.95 -10.90
C PHE A 55 9.62 -2.61 -9.65
N PHE A 56 9.77 -3.37 -8.55
CA PHE A 56 9.18 -3.02 -7.26
C PHE A 56 9.73 -1.70 -6.71
N ALA A 57 11.01 -1.34 -6.92
CA ALA A 57 11.53 -0.04 -6.49
C ALA A 57 11.00 1.12 -7.34
N SER A 58 10.88 0.95 -8.66
CA SER A 58 10.30 1.95 -9.57
C SER A 58 8.82 2.15 -9.28
N MET A 59 8.06 1.06 -9.15
CA MET A 59 6.62 1.12 -8.90
C MET A 59 6.30 1.50 -7.45
N SER A 60 7.12 1.11 -6.47
CA SER A 60 7.06 1.69 -5.12
C SER A 60 7.47 3.16 -5.09
N SER A 61 8.35 3.62 -6.01
CA SER A 61 8.63 5.05 -6.16
C SER A 61 7.40 5.78 -6.72
N MET A 62 6.68 5.18 -7.67
CA MET A 62 5.41 5.72 -8.20
C MET A 62 4.29 5.75 -7.14
N MET A 63 4.14 4.70 -6.32
CA MET A 63 3.25 4.69 -5.15
C MET A 63 3.62 5.74 -4.09
N THR A 64 4.86 6.27 -4.11
CA THR A 64 5.29 7.38 -3.27
C THR A 64 5.38 8.73 -3.99
N ASP A 65 4.94 8.83 -5.25
CA ASP A 65 5.11 10.06 -6.06
C ASP A 65 4.08 11.15 -5.74
N SER A 66 3.41 11.06 -4.57
CA SER A 66 3.01 12.24 -3.80
C SER A 66 4.24 12.96 -3.22
N THR A 67 5.24 13.19 -4.08
CA THR A 67 6.67 13.47 -3.89
C THR A 67 7.40 12.57 -2.88
N PRO A 68 8.50 11.89 -3.27
CA PRO A 68 9.35 11.18 -2.31
C PRO A 68 9.92 12.19 -1.31
N PHE A 69 9.49 12.09 -0.05
CA PHE A 69 9.69 13.13 0.98
C PHE A 69 11.14 13.16 1.50
N SER A 70 12.05 13.58 0.63
CA SER A 70 13.42 13.90 0.99
C SER A 70 13.41 15.03 2.02
N PHE A 71 13.79 14.70 3.26
CA PHE A 71 13.73 15.62 4.39
C PHE A 71 14.90 16.63 4.38
N ASP A 72 14.91 17.44 3.32
CA ASP A 72 15.54 18.75 3.25
C ASP A 72 15.01 19.65 4.39
N GLY A 73 15.83 20.60 4.86
CA GLY A 73 15.56 21.40 6.06
C GLY A 73 14.50 22.51 5.91
N SER A 74 13.83 22.63 4.76
CA SER A 74 13.00 23.79 4.40
C SER A 74 11.63 23.89 5.11
N PHE A 75 11.14 22.85 5.79
CA PHE A 75 9.80 22.82 6.40
C PHE A 75 9.59 23.72 7.65
N ASN A 76 10.40 24.77 7.81
CA ASN A 76 10.25 25.81 8.84
C ASN A 76 9.16 26.86 8.51
N GLY A 77 8.59 26.85 7.30
CA GLY A 77 7.78 27.98 6.78
C GLY A 77 6.25 27.87 6.91
N LEU A 78 5.67 26.69 7.17
CA LEU A 78 4.22 26.47 6.98
C LEU A 78 3.37 26.44 8.27
N VAL A 79 3.97 26.27 9.44
CA VAL A 79 3.22 26.13 10.72
C VAL A 79 2.68 27.47 11.22
N THR A 80 3.35 28.60 10.93
CA THR A 80 2.98 29.95 11.39
C THR A 80 1.83 30.60 10.64
N ALA A 81 1.30 29.97 9.58
CA ALA A 81 0.22 30.51 8.76
C ALA A 81 -1.20 30.08 9.19
N ALA A 82 -1.32 29.02 10.01
CA ALA A 82 -2.60 28.41 10.36
C ALA A 82 -3.39 29.16 11.46
N GLU A 83 -2.70 29.90 12.34
CA GLU A 83 -3.30 30.49 13.55
C GLU A 83 -4.13 31.78 13.31
N ALA A 84 -4.34 32.20 12.05
CA ALA A 84 -4.81 33.55 11.73
C ALA A 84 -5.92 33.63 10.66
N LYS A 85 -6.97 32.77 10.70
CA LYS A 85 -8.13 32.92 9.79
C LYS A 85 -9.49 32.32 10.23
N THR A 86 -9.98 32.66 11.41
CA THR A 86 -11.32 32.25 11.90
C THR A 86 -12.17 33.43 12.41
N ALA A 87 -12.86 34.14 11.50
CA ALA A 87 -13.88 35.13 11.89
C ALA A 87 -14.94 35.43 10.80
N LYS A 88 -16.18 34.99 11.03
CA LYS A 88 -17.44 35.40 10.34
C LYS A 88 -17.56 34.91 8.87
N SER A 89 -18.77 34.71 8.32
CA SER A 89 -20.11 35.05 8.82
C SER A 89 -21.15 33.94 8.57
N SER A 90 -22.20 33.91 9.39
CA SER A 90 -23.34 32.99 9.27
C SER A 90 -24.50 33.62 8.51
N LYS A 91 -25.24 32.83 7.71
CA LYS A 91 -26.68 33.02 7.46
C LYS A 91 -27.37 31.72 7.03
N SER A 92 -28.67 31.65 7.26
CA SER A 92 -29.48 30.43 7.26
C SER A 92 -30.23 30.16 5.96
N SER A 93 -30.48 28.88 5.67
CA SER A 93 -31.75 28.40 5.09
C SER A 93 -32.45 27.44 6.08
N LYS A 94 -33.67 26.98 5.78
CA LYS A 94 -34.54 26.26 6.74
C LYS A 94 -35.37 25.17 6.05
N SER A 95 -35.66 24.10 6.82
CA SER A 95 -36.68 23.06 6.57
C SER A 95 -36.34 22.07 5.42
N LYS A 96 -36.89 20.84 5.41
CA LYS A 96 -38.01 20.27 6.18
C LYS A 96 -37.65 18.99 6.96
N SER A 97 -38.52 18.66 7.91
CA SER A 97 -38.47 17.44 8.72
C SER A 97 -39.16 16.24 8.06
N SER A 98 -38.67 15.04 8.35
CA SER A 98 -39.52 13.87 8.58
C SER A 98 -39.36 13.40 10.04
N LYS A 99 -40.34 12.66 10.58
CA LYS A 99 -40.32 12.09 11.93
C LYS A 99 -40.68 10.61 11.84
N ASN A 100 -40.16 9.80 12.76
CA ASN A 100 -40.95 8.69 13.32
C ASN A 100 -40.56 8.31 14.75
N ASN A 101 -41.49 7.59 15.39
CA ASN A 101 -41.62 7.27 16.83
C ASN A 101 -41.63 5.72 16.99
N ARG A 102 -41.56 5.02 18.13
CA ARG A 102 -41.43 5.20 19.62
C ARG A 102 -41.41 3.74 20.17
N PRO A 103 -40.83 3.33 21.33
CA PRO A 103 -40.44 4.07 22.56
C PRO A 103 -39.06 3.70 23.19
N SER A 104 -38.76 4.34 24.32
CA SER A 104 -37.81 3.92 25.36
C SER A 104 -38.45 3.00 26.42
N GLU A 105 -37.64 2.23 27.17
CA GLU A 105 -38.00 1.79 28.54
C GLU A 105 -36.76 1.66 29.45
N ILE A 106 -36.92 1.90 30.75
CA ILE A 106 -35.85 1.96 31.78
C ILE A 106 -36.39 1.45 33.12
N PRO A 107 -35.60 0.68 33.88
CA PRO A 107 -35.57 0.80 35.34
C PRO A 107 -34.11 0.91 35.85
N THR A 108 -33.63 2.06 36.32
CA THR A 108 -33.73 2.55 37.72
C THR A 108 -33.70 1.47 38.80
N GLU A 109 -32.59 1.39 39.56
CA GLU A 109 -32.66 1.51 41.03
C GLU A 109 -31.32 1.98 41.63
N ASN A 110 -31.39 2.77 42.71
CA ASN A 110 -30.25 3.23 43.52
C ASN A 110 -30.76 3.81 44.86
N PRO A 111 -30.29 3.29 46.01
CA PRO A 111 -30.14 4.10 47.21
C PRO A 111 -28.76 3.84 47.88
N SER A 112 -27.97 4.84 48.28
CA SER A 112 -28.34 5.85 49.27
C SER A 112 -27.17 6.84 49.49
N ALA A 113 -27.46 8.06 49.94
CA ALA A 113 -26.47 9.04 50.36
C ALA A 113 -26.59 9.37 51.86
N ASN A 114 -25.47 9.66 52.53
CA ASN A 114 -25.39 10.64 53.63
C ASN A 114 -23.91 11.01 53.94
N PRO A 115 -23.62 12.11 54.68
CA PRO A 115 -22.76 13.11 54.05
C PRO A 115 -21.64 13.69 54.94
N SER A 116 -20.82 14.55 54.31
CA SER A 116 -20.19 15.76 54.87
C SER A 116 -19.64 15.76 56.30
N THR A 117 -18.37 16.18 56.43
CA THR A 117 -18.09 17.52 57.02
C THR A 117 -16.67 17.99 56.71
N SER A 118 -16.52 19.26 56.34
CA SER A 118 -15.23 19.96 56.30
C SER A 118 -15.14 20.93 57.47
N LYS A 119 -13.99 20.97 58.16
CA LYS A 119 -13.64 22.03 59.13
C LYS A 119 -12.14 22.27 59.18
N THR A 120 -11.70 23.42 58.67
CA THR A 120 -10.53 24.16 59.18
C THR A 120 -11.04 25.30 60.08
N PRO A 121 -10.22 25.84 61.01
CA PRO A 121 -9.63 27.16 60.73
C PRO A 121 -8.28 27.49 61.42
N SER A 122 -7.65 28.57 60.94
CA SER A 122 -6.78 29.55 61.66
C SER A 122 -5.43 29.19 62.32
N SER A 123 -4.35 29.40 61.55
CA SER A 123 -3.37 30.51 61.70
C SER A 123 -2.56 30.81 63.01
N ASN A 124 -1.22 30.68 62.88
CA ASN A 124 -0.13 31.58 63.37
C ASN A 124 0.21 31.71 64.89
N PRO A 125 1.42 32.20 65.26
CA PRO A 125 2.69 32.39 64.50
C PRO A 125 4.00 31.94 65.24
N SER A 126 5.16 32.08 64.55
CA SER A 126 6.55 32.14 65.10
C SER A 126 7.17 30.83 65.66
N SER A 127 8.34 30.35 65.23
CA SER A 127 9.63 31.07 65.21
C SER A 127 10.68 30.44 64.26
N ASN A 128 11.69 31.21 63.86
CA ASN A 128 12.86 30.75 63.09
C ASN A 128 14.09 30.58 64.02
N PRO A 129 14.96 29.59 63.79
CA PRO A 129 16.36 29.96 63.51
C PRO A 129 17.02 29.18 62.35
N SER A 130 18.07 29.80 61.80
CA SER A 130 18.74 29.46 60.53
C SER A 130 19.58 28.18 60.49
N SER A 131 19.97 27.83 59.25
CA SER A 131 21.07 26.92 58.84
C SER A 131 20.85 25.42 59.10
N ASN A 132 20.87 24.58 58.06
CA ASN A 132 22.03 24.45 57.17
C ASN A 132 21.65 24.16 55.70
N GLN A 133 22.50 24.54 54.74
CA GLN A 133 22.30 24.17 53.34
C GLN A 133 22.78 22.73 53.09
N SER A 134 21.86 21.86 52.66
CA SER A 134 22.19 20.62 51.95
C SER A 134 21.52 20.69 50.58
N SER A 135 22.32 20.78 49.52
CA SER A 135 21.85 20.94 48.15
C SER A 135 21.34 19.62 47.58
N ASN A 136 20.13 19.23 47.97
CA ASN A 136 19.43 18.08 47.41
C ASN A 136 19.10 18.35 45.92
N PRO A 137 19.52 17.51 44.95
CA PRO A 137 19.30 17.75 43.53
C PRO A 137 17.86 17.39 43.12
N SER A 138 16.89 18.20 43.57
CA SER A 138 15.46 18.04 43.28
C SER A 138 14.89 19.26 42.55
N SER A 139 14.19 19.01 41.43
CA SER A 139 13.34 19.95 40.69
C SER A 139 13.97 21.28 40.23
N PHE A 140 14.96 21.23 39.32
CA PHE A 140 15.03 22.25 38.26
C PHE A 140 14.10 21.81 37.12
N CYS A 141 12.86 22.30 37.14
CA CYS A 141 11.89 22.06 36.08
C CYS A 141 12.15 23.02 34.92
N GLN A 142 12.32 22.49 33.72
CA GLN A 142 12.76 23.27 32.56
C GLN A 142 11.66 24.20 32.05
N THR A 143 11.98 25.47 31.85
CA THR A 143 10.98 26.53 31.60
C THR A 143 10.69 26.80 30.12
N ASN A 144 11.42 26.17 29.19
CA ASN A 144 11.13 26.24 27.75
C ASN A 144 11.57 24.96 27.00
N ASN A 145 10.88 24.68 25.89
CA ASN A 145 11.05 23.45 25.10
C ASN A 145 12.41 23.38 24.36
N ALA A 146 13.06 24.53 24.11
CA ALA A 146 14.35 24.59 23.41
C ALA A 146 15.52 24.16 24.30
N GLU A 147 15.52 24.58 25.57
CA GLU A 147 16.46 24.07 26.57
C GLU A 147 16.26 22.58 26.83
N PHE A 148 15.01 22.09 26.83
CA PHE A 148 14.72 20.66 26.98
C PHE A 148 15.32 19.83 25.85
N LYS A 149 15.06 20.22 24.60
CA LYS A 149 15.65 19.54 23.44
C LYS A 149 17.17 19.58 23.47
N SER A 150 17.74 20.75 23.78
CA SER A 150 19.19 20.91 23.94
C SER A 150 19.78 20.01 25.04
N ALA A 151 19.06 19.82 26.16
CA ALA A 151 19.45 18.91 27.23
C ALA A 151 19.40 17.44 26.77
N VAL A 152 18.34 17.01 26.08
CA VAL A 152 18.21 15.64 25.53
C VAL A 152 19.30 15.35 24.49
N ASP A 153 19.52 16.26 23.53
CA ASP A 153 20.58 16.15 22.53
C ASP A 153 21.97 16.08 23.18
N SER A 154 22.20 16.81 24.29
CA SER A 154 23.43 16.74 25.08
C SER A 154 23.56 15.43 25.89
N TYR A 155 22.47 14.91 26.47
CA TYR A 155 22.47 13.64 27.22
C TYR A 155 22.88 12.47 26.33
N ILE A 156 22.32 12.41 25.11
CA ILE A 156 22.59 11.35 24.15
C ILE A 156 24.01 11.46 23.60
N SER A 157 24.43 12.66 23.17
CA SER A 157 25.78 12.86 22.58
C SER A 157 26.92 12.67 23.59
N GLN A 158 26.72 12.93 24.88
CA GLN A 158 27.71 12.68 25.94
C GLN A 158 27.70 11.23 26.46
N GLY A 159 26.87 10.34 25.91
CA GLY A 159 26.76 8.95 26.37
C GLY A 159 26.24 8.81 27.81
N CYS A 160 25.47 9.79 28.30
CA CYS A 160 25.06 9.88 29.70
C CYS A 160 24.24 8.66 30.20
N LYS A 161 23.62 7.89 29.29
CA LYS A 161 22.93 6.61 29.58
C LYS A 161 23.72 5.68 30.51
N THR A 162 25.01 5.50 30.24
CA THR A 162 25.91 4.65 31.06
C THR A 162 26.81 5.45 31.99
N ASN A 163 26.84 6.79 31.83
CA ASN A 163 27.67 7.69 32.61
C ASN A 163 26.83 8.65 33.48
N LYS A 164 26.46 8.19 34.68
CA LYS A 164 25.79 8.99 35.70
C LYS A 164 26.54 10.26 36.13
N SER A 165 27.84 10.37 35.80
CA SER A 165 28.73 11.47 36.18
C SER A 165 28.89 12.54 35.10
N CYS A 166 28.22 12.43 33.94
CA CYS A 166 28.23 13.49 32.91
C CYS A 166 27.57 14.79 33.43
N GLU A 167 27.92 15.95 32.87
CA GLU A 167 27.44 17.24 33.37
C GLU A 167 25.91 17.43 33.21
N ILE A 168 25.31 16.84 32.17
CA ILE A 168 23.87 16.89 31.95
C ILE A 168 23.11 16.09 33.03
N SER A 169 23.62 14.90 33.38
CA SER A 169 23.11 14.08 34.49
C SER A 169 23.24 14.77 35.85
N LYS A 170 24.30 15.55 36.07
CA LYS A 170 24.44 16.39 37.28
C LYS A 170 23.44 17.56 37.30
N LYS A 171 23.17 18.19 36.15
CA LYS A 171 22.29 19.37 36.06
C LYS A 171 20.80 19.03 36.19
N TYR A 172 20.33 17.96 35.54
CA TYR A 172 18.90 17.64 35.45
C TYR A 172 18.49 16.33 36.17
N GLY A 173 19.46 15.53 36.62
CA GLY A 173 19.23 14.25 37.28
C GLY A 173 19.58 13.04 36.41
N TYR A 174 19.60 11.85 37.03
CA TYR A 174 19.92 10.58 36.39
C TYR A 174 19.01 9.44 36.91
N PRO A 175 18.58 8.50 36.05
CA PRO A 175 18.61 8.56 34.57
C PRO A 175 17.66 9.65 34.03
N ILE A 176 17.60 9.79 32.70
CA ILE A 176 16.75 10.76 31.99
C ILE A 176 15.26 10.73 32.41
N GLY A 177 14.71 9.56 32.75
CA GLY A 177 13.33 9.43 33.27
C GLY A 177 13.07 10.10 34.62
N ASN A 178 14.11 10.54 35.35
CA ASN A 178 13.94 11.29 36.60
C ASN A 178 13.94 12.83 36.40
N TRP A 179 13.97 13.33 35.16
CA TRP A 179 13.94 14.78 34.87
C TRP A 179 12.54 15.38 35.09
N CYS A 180 12.47 16.63 35.53
CA CYS A 180 11.20 17.34 35.71
C CYS A 180 10.70 17.96 34.39
N THR A 181 9.66 17.37 33.80
CA THR A 181 9.03 17.79 32.54
C THR A 181 7.71 18.55 32.71
N SER A 182 7.24 18.80 33.95
CA SER A 182 5.90 19.36 34.28
C SER A 182 5.60 20.79 33.81
N LEU A 183 6.49 21.40 33.02
CA LEU A 183 6.36 22.71 32.37
C LEU A 183 6.52 22.64 30.85
N ILE A 184 6.86 21.47 30.29
CA ILE A 184 7.05 21.26 28.86
C ILE A 184 5.70 21.24 28.15
N THR A 185 5.60 22.01 27.06
CA THR A 185 4.39 22.12 26.25
C THR A 185 4.52 21.48 24.86
N SER A 186 5.75 21.18 24.43
CA SER A 186 6.00 20.51 23.15
C SER A 186 7.17 19.54 23.25
N MET A 187 6.96 18.34 22.71
CA MET A 187 7.97 17.30 22.52
C MET A 187 8.32 17.11 21.03
N TYR A 188 8.02 18.13 20.21
CA TYR A 188 8.33 18.20 18.78
C TYR A 188 9.75 17.71 18.47
N ARG A 189 9.84 16.58 17.73
CA ARG A 189 11.10 15.97 17.28
C ARG A 189 12.17 15.82 18.37
N LEU A 190 11.75 15.55 19.62
CA LEU A 190 12.66 15.47 20.76
C LEU A 190 13.73 14.38 20.57
N PHE A 191 13.31 13.17 20.23
CA PHE A 191 14.17 12.01 19.92
C PHE A 191 14.27 11.72 18.42
N PHE A 192 14.03 12.72 17.56
CA PHE A 192 14.16 12.57 16.12
C PHE A 192 15.56 12.11 15.71
N GLY A 193 15.64 11.04 14.91
CA GLY A 193 16.90 10.45 14.43
C GLY A 193 17.77 9.82 15.52
N LYS A 194 17.23 9.57 16.73
CA LYS A 194 17.96 8.93 17.82
C LYS A 194 17.82 7.42 17.73
N TYR A 195 18.36 6.82 16.66
CA TYR A 195 18.15 5.42 16.25
C TYR A 195 18.28 4.39 17.38
N THR A 196 19.19 4.58 18.33
CA THR A 196 19.47 3.66 19.45
C THR A 196 18.86 4.08 20.80
N PHE A 197 18.05 5.15 20.84
CA PHE A 197 17.42 5.63 22.07
C PHE A 197 16.32 4.67 22.54
N ASN A 198 16.47 4.20 23.78
CA ASN A 198 15.54 3.28 24.45
C ASN A 198 15.86 3.34 25.95
N ASP A 199 15.65 4.51 26.55
CA ASP A 199 15.93 4.80 27.97
C ASP A 199 14.61 5.14 28.65
N ASP A 200 14.39 4.60 29.86
CA ASP A 200 13.16 4.81 30.62
C ASP A 200 12.82 6.30 30.80
N ILE A 201 11.63 6.67 30.33
CA ILE A 201 10.97 7.98 30.41
C ILE A 201 9.51 7.85 30.87
N SER A 202 9.11 6.69 31.41
CA SER A 202 7.74 6.39 31.85
C SER A 202 7.18 7.37 32.89
N LYS A 203 8.06 7.96 33.70
CA LYS A 203 7.75 8.88 34.80
C LYS A 203 7.66 10.36 34.40
N TRP A 204 7.86 10.68 33.13
CA TRP A 204 7.73 12.06 32.65
C TRP A 204 6.28 12.55 32.78
N ASP A 205 6.11 13.73 33.37
CA ASP A 205 4.85 14.44 33.37
C ASP A 205 4.64 15.09 31.98
N THR A 206 3.61 14.64 31.27
CA THR A 206 3.20 15.13 29.95
C THR A 206 1.94 16.00 29.99
N SER A 207 1.39 16.31 31.18
CA SER A 207 0.05 16.90 31.35
C SER A 207 -0.18 18.29 30.73
N LYS A 208 0.87 18.92 30.19
CA LYS A 208 0.82 20.20 29.48
C LYS A 208 1.32 20.12 28.03
N VAL A 209 1.71 18.94 27.57
CA VAL A 209 2.22 18.73 26.21
C VAL A 209 1.04 18.78 25.23
N THR A 210 1.08 19.73 24.30
CA THR A 210 0.07 19.87 23.24
C THR A 210 0.55 19.33 21.90
N ASN A 211 1.86 19.19 21.71
CA ASN A 211 2.47 18.72 20.46
C ASN A 211 3.46 17.58 20.74
N MET A 212 3.26 16.44 20.07
CA MET A 212 4.15 15.28 20.07
C MET A 212 4.68 14.93 18.66
N THR A 213 4.59 15.89 17.71
CA THR A 213 4.92 15.68 16.29
C THR A 213 6.33 15.12 16.12
N GLY A 214 6.44 13.94 15.52
CA GLY A 214 7.71 13.28 15.23
C GLY A 214 8.58 12.98 16.46
N MET A 215 7.99 12.90 17.67
CA MET A 215 8.74 12.78 18.93
C MET A 215 9.77 11.64 18.92
N PHE A 216 9.39 10.46 18.43
CA PHE A 216 10.23 9.27 18.28
C PHE A 216 10.50 8.92 16.80
N ALA A 217 10.31 9.86 15.87
CA ALA A 217 10.53 9.59 14.46
C ALA A 217 12.00 9.22 14.19
N ASN A 218 12.23 8.06 13.58
CA ASN A 218 13.54 7.42 13.41
C ASN A 218 14.25 7.02 14.72
N ALA A 219 13.53 6.88 15.85
CA ALA A 219 14.04 6.23 17.06
C ALA A 219 13.87 4.70 16.95
N PHE A 220 14.60 4.09 16.00
CA PHE A 220 14.43 2.69 15.57
C PHE A 220 14.30 1.65 16.70
N ALA A 221 15.08 1.81 17.78
CA ALA A 221 15.12 0.91 18.93
C ALA A 221 14.14 1.25 20.07
N PHE A 222 13.33 2.30 19.94
CA PHE A 222 12.47 2.78 21.03
C PHE A 222 11.29 1.83 21.29
N ASN A 223 11.17 1.37 22.54
CA ASN A 223 10.09 0.49 22.99
C ASN A 223 9.87 0.64 24.52
N GLN A 224 9.92 1.86 25.06
CA GLN A 224 9.68 2.11 26.49
C GLN A 224 8.20 2.36 26.80
N ALA A 225 7.75 1.91 27.96
CA ALA A 225 6.37 2.07 28.40
C ALA A 225 5.99 3.55 28.56
N VAL A 226 5.08 4.00 27.69
CA VAL A 226 4.53 5.38 27.65
C VAL A 226 3.00 5.43 27.79
N GLY A 227 2.34 4.29 27.98
CA GLY A 227 0.89 4.21 28.20
C GLY A 227 0.39 5.01 29.42
N SER A 228 1.24 5.21 30.43
CA SER A 228 0.93 6.00 31.64
C SER A 228 1.04 7.53 31.46
N TRP A 229 1.29 8.02 30.24
CA TRP A 229 1.36 9.45 29.95
C TRP A 229 -0.03 10.08 29.82
N ASN A 230 -0.17 11.31 30.32
CA ASN A 230 -1.37 12.11 30.13
C ASN A 230 -1.31 12.81 28.75
N THR A 231 -2.17 12.40 27.82
CA THR A 231 -2.26 12.94 26.45
C THR A 231 -3.45 13.89 26.25
N SER A 232 -4.26 14.17 27.29
CA SER A 232 -5.53 14.93 27.19
C SER A 232 -5.44 16.36 26.64
N GLN A 233 -4.23 16.90 26.48
CA GLN A 233 -3.98 18.22 25.89
C GLN A 233 -3.30 18.15 24.51
N VAL A 234 -2.93 16.95 24.04
CA VAL A 234 -2.24 16.73 22.76
C VAL A 234 -3.20 16.93 21.59
N THR A 235 -2.85 17.84 20.68
CA THR A 235 -3.63 18.11 19.46
C THR A 235 -2.99 17.55 18.20
N ASN A 236 -1.69 17.22 18.23
CA ASN A 236 -0.96 16.68 17.08
C ASN A 236 -0.03 15.53 17.47
N MET A 237 -0.25 14.37 16.84
CA MET A 237 0.54 13.13 16.97
C MET A 237 1.18 12.71 15.63
N GLN A 238 1.21 13.60 14.63
CA GLN A 238 1.80 13.36 13.31
C GLN A 238 3.22 12.80 13.43
N LEU A 239 3.54 11.75 12.67
CA LEU A 239 4.86 11.10 12.64
C LEU A 239 5.37 10.56 14.00
N MET A 240 4.56 10.52 15.08
CA MET A 240 5.07 10.33 16.46
C MET A 240 5.97 9.10 16.62
N PHE A 241 5.63 7.97 16.00
CA PHE A 241 6.38 6.71 15.98
C PHE A 241 6.88 6.32 14.57
N HIS A 242 7.00 7.27 13.64
CA HIS A 242 7.48 7.02 12.28
C HIS A 242 8.86 6.34 12.27
N ASN A 243 9.00 5.20 11.61
CA ASN A 243 10.19 4.32 11.61
C ASN A 243 10.62 3.82 13.01
N ALA A 244 9.77 3.87 14.03
CA ALA A 244 10.08 3.30 15.35
C ALA A 244 9.87 1.76 15.32
N TYR A 245 10.68 1.05 14.53
CA TYR A 245 10.51 -0.37 14.20
C TYR A 245 10.26 -1.29 15.41
N ALA A 246 10.90 -1.01 16.55
CA ALA A 246 10.79 -1.80 17.76
C ALA A 246 9.56 -1.48 18.64
N PHE A 247 8.80 -0.43 18.35
CA PHE A 247 7.75 0.06 19.23
C PHE A 247 6.49 -0.83 19.20
N ASN A 248 6.14 -1.37 20.36
CA ASN A 248 4.94 -2.20 20.55
C ASN A 248 4.46 -2.14 22.02
N GLN A 249 4.34 -0.93 22.58
CA GLN A 249 3.88 -0.72 23.97
C GLN A 249 2.40 -0.32 24.03
N PRO A 250 1.64 -0.79 25.03
CA PRO A 250 0.22 -0.46 25.15
C PRO A 250 0.02 1.04 25.38
N ILE A 251 -0.87 1.61 24.56
CA ILE A 251 -1.24 3.04 24.52
C ILE A 251 -2.74 3.25 24.29
N GLY A 252 -3.57 2.21 24.51
CA GLY A 252 -5.02 2.29 24.38
C GLY A 252 -5.65 3.27 25.38
N ASP A 253 -5.09 3.37 26.59
CA ASP A 253 -5.53 4.27 27.67
C ASP A 253 -5.24 5.78 27.41
N TRP A 254 -4.68 6.13 26.25
CA TRP A 254 -4.41 7.52 25.88
C TRP A 254 -5.69 8.27 25.50
N ASP A 255 -5.94 9.40 26.16
CA ASP A 255 -6.94 10.38 25.76
C ASP A 255 -6.48 11.07 24.45
N THR A 256 -7.14 10.73 23.34
CA THR A 256 -6.93 11.34 22.02
C THR A 256 -7.98 12.40 21.68
N SER A 257 -8.89 12.74 22.59
CA SER A 257 -10.09 13.55 22.31
C SER A 257 -9.83 14.97 21.79
N GLN A 258 -8.59 15.46 21.82
CA GLN A 258 -8.18 16.75 21.27
C GLN A 258 -7.31 16.64 20.00
N VAL A 259 -6.94 15.43 19.58
CA VAL A 259 -6.05 15.18 18.43
C VAL A 259 -6.79 15.46 17.12
N THR A 260 -6.21 16.30 16.27
CA THR A 260 -6.74 16.61 14.93
C THR A 260 -5.92 15.98 13.80
N ASP A 261 -4.69 15.55 14.08
CA ASP A 261 -3.73 15.06 13.09
C ASP A 261 -2.94 13.86 13.64
N MET A 262 -3.16 12.70 12.98
CA MET A 262 -2.49 11.42 13.22
C MET A 262 -1.69 10.96 11.98
N ALA A 263 -1.44 11.84 11.00
CA ALA A 263 -0.79 11.45 9.75
C ALA A 263 0.59 10.82 10.00
N PHE A 264 0.83 9.66 9.38
CA PHE A 264 2.05 8.86 9.50
C PHE A 264 2.44 8.45 10.93
N MET A 265 1.51 8.47 11.90
CA MET A 265 1.82 8.23 13.32
C MET A 265 2.59 6.92 13.57
N PHE A 266 2.21 5.83 12.88
CA PHE A 266 2.85 4.50 12.94
C PHE A 266 3.47 4.07 11.60
N PHE A 267 3.80 5.02 10.71
CA PHE A 267 4.47 4.71 9.45
C PHE A 267 5.76 3.93 9.73
N GLN A 268 5.92 2.72 9.16
CA GLN A 268 7.01 1.78 9.44
C GLN A 268 7.25 1.46 10.94
N ALA A 269 6.25 1.60 11.82
CA ALA A 269 6.29 1.02 13.17
C ALA A 269 6.05 -0.50 13.08
N SER A 270 7.01 -1.21 12.47
CA SER A 270 6.82 -2.55 11.91
C SER A 270 6.44 -3.64 12.92
N ALA A 271 6.75 -3.46 14.21
CA ALA A 271 6.35 -4.35 15.30
C ALA A 271 5.03 -3.97 16.00
N PHE A 272 4.41 -2.84 15.68
CA PHE A 272 3.25 -2.32 16.41
C PHE A 272 1.97 -3.12 16.12
N ASP A 273 1.35 -3.64 17.18
CA ASP A 273 0.12 -4.44 17.15
C ASP A 273 -0.62 -4.33 18.49
N GLN A 274 -0.79 -3.09 19.00
CA GLN A 274 -1.45 -2.79 20.29
C GLN A 274 -2.86 -2.21 20.10
N PRO A 275 -3.82 -2.53 20.99
CA PRO A 275 -5.19 -2.06 20.87
C PRO A 275 -5.27 -0.53 20.98
N VAL A 276 -5.98 0.07 20.02
CA VAL A 276 -6.22 1.52 19.88
C VAL A 276 -7.68 1.81 19.49
N GLY A 277 -8.58 0.82 19.55
CA GLY A 277 -9.98 0.95 19.13
C GLY A 277 -10.84 1.85 20.02
N ASP A 278 -10.42 2.07 21.27
CA ASP A 278 -11.10 2.92 22.26
C ASP A 278 -10.71 4.41 22.16
N TRP A 279 -9.83 4.77 21.21
CA TRP A 279 -9.42 6.16 20.97
C TRP A 279 -10.58 7.01 20.40
N ASP A 280 -10.79 8.19 20.99
CA ASP A 280 -11.65 9.23 20.42
C ASP A 280 -10.96 9.88 19.22
N THR A 281 -11.42 9.55 18.01
CA THR A 281 -10.94 10.12 16.74
C THR A 281 -11.85 11.25 16.21
N SER A 282 -12.87 11.68 16.96
CA SER A 282 -13.95 12.56 16.44
C SER A 282 -13.53 13.95 15.96
N LYS A 283 -12.27 14.35 16.18
CA LYS A 283 -11.66 15.59 15.68
C LYS A 283 -10.54 15.36 14.65
N VAL A 284 -10.18 14.12 14.35
CA VAL A 284 -9.10 13.77 13.42
C VAL A 284 -9.55 14.10 11.99
N THR A 285 -8.82 14.96 11.30
CA THR A 285 -9.13 15.36 9.92
C THR A 285 -8.28 14.64 8.87
N THR A 286 -7.21 13.94 9.28
CA THR A 286 -6.34 13.18 8.39
C THR A 286 -5.77 11.94 9.07
N MET A 287 -5.81 10.82 8.35
CA MET A 287 -5.21 9.54 8.72
C MET A 287 -4.18 9.08 7.67
N LYS A 288 -3.70 10.00 6.81
CA LYS A 288 -2.73 9.71 5.73
C LYS A 288 -1.56 8.88 6.23
N GLY A 289 -1.36 7.70 5.65
CA GLY A 289 -0.26 6.79 5.93
C GLY A 289 -0.14 6.33 7.39
N MET A 290 -1.21 6.40 8.19
CA MET A 290 -1.14 6.20 9.64
C MET A 290 -0.52 4.85 10.05
N PHE A 291 -0.89 3.75 9.38
CA PHE A 291 -0.37 2.39 9.60
C PHE A 291 0.41 1.85 8.40
N ALA A 292 0.85 2.72 7.50
CA ALA A 292 1.67 2.38 6.35
C ALA A 292 2.93 1.62 6.78
N ASN A 293 3.19 0.43 6.23
CA ASN A 293 4.30 -0.46 6.59
C ASN A 293 4.29 -0.92 8.07
N ALA A 294 3.18 -0.79 8.80
CA ALA A 294 3.01 -1.40 10.11
C ALA A 294 2.70 -2.90 9.95
N TYR A 295 3.67 -3.67 9.44
CA TYR A 295 3.53 -5.09 9.05
C TYR A 295 2.94 -5.99 10.15
N ALA A 296 3.09 -5.63 11.42
CA ALA A 296 2.52 -6.38 12.52
C ALA A 296 1.03 -6.12 12.77
N PHE A 297 0.51 -4.95 12.40
CA PHE A 297 -0.76 -4.41 12.87
C PHE A 297 -1.99 -5.16 12.36
N ASN A 298 -2.84 -5.62 13.29
CA ASN A 298 -4.16 -6.18 12.99
C ASN A 298 -5.14 -5.95 14.15
N GLN A 299 -5.21 -4.72 14.68
CA GLN A 299 -6.08 -4.38 15.82
C GLN A 299 -7.39 -3.73 15.36
N ALA A 300 -8.46 -3.92 16.13
CA ALA A 300 -9.78 -3.42 15.80
C ALA A 300 -9.83 -1.88 15.85
N VAL A 301 -10.34 -1.27 14.77
CA VAL A 301 -10.48 0.19 14.59
C VAL A 301 -11.83 0.61 14.00
N GLY A 302 -12.76 -0.33 13.78
CA GLY A 302 -14.11 -0.04 13.26
C GLY A 302 -14.97 0.86 14.17
N SER A 303 -14.61 0.97 15.45
CA SER A 303 -15.25 1.86 16.44
C SER A 303 -14.85 3.34 16.29
N TRP A 304 -13.87 3.67 15.44
CA TRP A 304 -13.41 5.04 15.23
C TRP A 304 -14.44 5.91 14.52
N ASN A 305 -14.61 7.15 15.00
CA ASN A 305 -15.39 8.16 14.32
C ASN A 305 -14.53 8.84 13.24
N THR A 306 -14.83 8.55 11.98
CA THR A 306 -14.12 9.08 10.80
C THR A 306 -14.82 10.27 10.12
N SER A 307 -15.96 10.75 10.64
CA SER A 307 -16.83 11.75 10.00
C SER A 307 -16.19 13.11 9.67
N GLN A 308 -14.99 13.39 10.19
CA GLN A 308 -14.22 14.61 9.92
C GLN A 308 -12.96 14.35 9.06
N VAL A 309 -12.65 13.09 8.76
CA VAL A 309 -11.46 12.68 7.99
C VAL A 309 -11.68 12.98 6.51
N THR A 310 -10.79 13.77 5.91
CA THR A 310 -10.84 14.06 4.47
C THR A 310 -9.79 13.29 3.65
N ASN A 311 -8.80 12.69 4.32
CA ASN A 311 -7.69 12.01 3.67
C ASN A 311 -7.35 10.68 4.37
N MET A 312 -7.47 9.58 3.63
CA MET A 312 -7.12 8.21 4.04
C MET A 312 -6.02 7.59 3.15
N ASN A 313 -5.33 8.43 2.36
CA ASN A 313 -4.25 8.08 1.46
C ASN A 313 -3.24 7.14 2.12
N ALA A 314 -2.97 5.99 1.49
CA ALA A 314 -2.00 5.00 1.92
C ALA A 314 -2.14 4.53 3.38
N MET A 315 -3.30 4.69 4.03
CA MET A 315 -3.47 4.47 5.48
C MET A 315 -3.00 3.09 5.95
N PHE A 316 -3.22 2.04 5.15
CA PHE A 316 -2.82 0.66 5.41
C PHE A 316 -1.87 0.08 4.35
N ILE A 317 -1.15 0.93 3.59
CA ILE A 317 -0.20 0.43 2.58
C ILE A 317 0.84 -0.51 3.24
N TYR A 318 1.11 -1.68 2.67
CA TYR A 318 1.98 -2.74 3.25
C TYR A 318 1.59 -3.24 4.66
N ALA A 319 0.39 -2.93 5.19
CA ALA A 319 -0.10 -3.50 6.45
C ALA A 319 -0.58 -4.95 6.25
N SER A 320 0.33 -5.85 5.85
CA SER A 320 0.04 -7.19 5.30
C SER A 320 -0.61 -8.20 6.26
N LYS A 321 -0.81 -7.83 7.53
CA LYS A 321 -1.66 -8.59 8.46
C LYS A 321 -3.09 -8.05 8.59
N PHE A 322 -3.33 -6.79 8.25
CA PHE A 322 -4.57 -6.09 8.55
C PHE A 322 -5.77 -6.69 7.80
N ASN A 323 -6.78 -7.09 8.57
CA ASN A 323 -8.05 -7.62 8.09
C ASN A 323 -9.13 -7.44 9.17
N GLN A 324 -9.29 -6.21 9.67
CA GLN A 324 -10.26 -5.85 10.72
C GLN A 324 -11.40 -5.02 10.13
N PRO A 325 -12.65 -5.16 10.64
CA PRO A 325 -13.81 -4.51 10.05
C PRO A 325 -13.71 -2.97 10.13
N VAL A 326 -14.00 -2.34 9.01
CA VAL A 326 -13.99 -0.88 8.79
C VAL A 326 -15.20 -0.40 7.96
N GLY A 327 -16.19 -1.26 7.71
CA GLY A 327 -17.39 -0.92 6.93
C GLY A 327 -18.25 0.16 7.59
N ASP A 328 -18.31 0.19 8.93
CA ASP A 328 -19.06 1.18 9.71
C ASP A 328 -18.44 2.59 9.74
N TRP A 329 -17.33 2.82 9.02
CA TRP A 329 -16.69 4.13 8.94
C TRP A 329 -17.48 5.11 8.07
N ASP A 330 -17.75 6.30 8.61
CA ASP A 330 -18.23 7.45 7.84
C ASP A 330 -17.11 7.97 6.94
N THR A 331 -17.19 7.67 5.64
CA THR A 331 -16.29 8.17 4.60
C THR A 331 -16.81 9.43 3.90
N SER A 332 -17.94 10.01 4.32
CA SER A 332 -18.70 11.02 3.57
C SER A 332 -17.97 12.36 3.37
N GLN A 333 -16.75 12.53 3.86
CA GLN A 333 -15.88 13.71 3.65
C GLN A 333 -14.54 13.37 3.00
N VAL A 334 -14.24 12.09 2.74
CA VAL A 334 -12.98 11.62 2.17
C VAL A 334 -12.90 11.99 0.70
N THR A 335 -11.77 12.58 0.28
CA THR A 335 -11.50 12.93 -1.13
C THR A 335 -10.37 12.12 -1.76
N ASP A 336 -9.57 11.44 -0.94
CA ASP A 336 -8.32 10.76 -1.32
C ASP A 336 -8.25 9.41 -0.58
N MET A 337 -8.37 8.33 -1.35
CA MET A 337 -8.23 6.93 -0.94
C MET A 337 -7.06 6.22 -1.66
N ASN A 338 -6.21 6.98 -2.35
CA ASN A 338 -5.11 6.44 -3.16
C ASN A 338 -4.20 5.54 -2.32
N SER A 339 -3.87 4.36 -2.87
CA SER A 339 -3.04 3.32 -2.25
C SER A 339 -3.50 2.84 -0.87
N MET A 340 -4.75 3.12 -0.43
CA MET A 340 -5.19 2.92 0.97
C MET A 340 -4.95 1.51 1.50
N PHE A 341 -5.22 0.48 0.70
CA PHE A 341 -5.00 -0.94 1.02
C PHE A 341 -3.93 -1.61 0.16
N ALA A 342 -3.08 -0.84 -0.53
CA ALA A 342 -2.05 -1.39 -1.39
C ALA A 342 -1.08 -2.30 -0.60
N ASN A 343 -0.85 -3.53 -1.05
CA ASN A 343 -0.09 -4.58 -0.35
C ASN A 343 -0.64 -5.00 1.03
N ALA A 344 -1.87 -4.61 1.40
CA ALA A 344 -2.60 -5.16 2.55
C ALA A 344 -3.15 -6.56 2.20
N SER A 345 -2.26 -7.51 1.90
CA SER A 345 -2.56 -8.79 1.22
C SER A 345 -3.45 -9.79 1.99
N LYS A 346 -3.98 -9.42 3.15
CA LYS A 346 -5.02 -10.17 3.88
C LYS A 346 -6.36 -9.44 3.97
N PHE A 347 -6.43 -8.17 3.60
CA PHE A 347 -7.63 -7.36 3.73
C PHE A 347 -8.73 -7.87 2.78
N ASN A 348 -9.88 -8.22 3.36
CA ASN A 348 -11.05 -8.71 2.66
C ASN A 348 -12.30 -8.47 3.53
N GLN A 349 -12.50 -7.22 3.96
CA GLN A 349 -13.63 -6.80 4.80
C GLN A 349 -14.66 -6.02 3.98
N PRO A 350 -15.96 -6.16 4.27
CA PRO A 350 -17.01 -5.45 3.54
C PRO A 350 -16.88 -3.93 3.74
N ILE A 351 -16.91 -3.21 2.61
CA ILE A 351 -16.77 -1.75 2.50
C ILE A 351 -17.69 -1.18 1.40
N GLY A 352 -18.69 -1.94 0.95
CA GLY A 352 -19.65 -1.51 -0.08
C GLY A 352 -20.53 -0.34 0.37
N ASP A 353 -20.84 -0.27 1.67
CA ASP A 353 -21.66 0.78 2.28
C ASP A 353 -20.94 2.15 2.46
N TRP A 354 -19.69 2.28 1.99
CA TRP A 354 -18.92 3.54 2.05
C TRP A 354 -19.45 4.60 1.07
N ASP A 355 -19.67 5.82 1.57
CA ASP A 355 -19.92 6.99 0.71
C ASP A 355 -18.62 7.43 0.05
N THR A 356 -18.51 7.22 -1.27
CA THR A 356 -17.37 7.62 -2.11
C THR A 356 -17.64 8.88 -2.94
N SER A 357 -18.79 9.55 -2.79
CA SER A 357 -19.28 10.65 -3.67
C SER A 357 -18.41 11.91 -3.76
N LYS A 358 -17.32 11.97 -2.98
CA LYS A 358 -16.31 13.05 -2.99
C LYS A 358 -14.90 12.58 -3.31
N VAL A 359 -14.68 11.28 -3.50
CA VAL A 359 -13.36 10.70 -3.80
C VAL A 359 -13.00 11.05 -5.24
N THR A 360 -11.84 11.68 -5.44
CA THR A 360 -11.32 12.04 -6.77
C THR A 360 -10.18 11.15 -7.22
N ASP A 361 -9.53 10.45 -6.29
CA ASP A 361 -8.36 9.59 -6.53
C ASP A 361 -8.53 8.25 -5.78
N MET A 362 -8.59 7.17 -6.57
CA MET A 362 -8.63 5.77 -6.13
C MET A 362 -7.42 4.97 -6.67
N ALA A 363 -6.40 5.63 -7.22
CA ALA A 363 -5.27 4.97 -7.84
C ALA A 363 -4.57 4.02 -6.86
N PHE A 364 -4.23 2.83 -7.35
CA PHE A 364 -3.60 1.74 -6.59
C PHE A 364 -4.33 1.29 -5.31
N MET A 365 -5.60 1.67 -5.07
CA MET A 365 -6.28 1.46 -3.77
C MET A 365 -6.20 0.01 -3.25
N PHE A 366 -6.33 -0.99 -4.13
CA PHE A 366 -6.21 -2.42 -3.82
C PHE A 366 -5.01 -3.10 -4.53
N TYR A 367 -4.00 -2.33 -4.95
CA TYR A 367 -2.78 -2.87 -5.58
C TYR A 367 -2.19 -3.99 -4.70
N HIS A 368 -2.06 -5.21 -5.23
CA HIS A 368 -1.52 -6.39 -4.53
C HIS A 368 -2.27 -6.75 -3.22
N ALA A 369 -3.53 -6.33 -3.07
CA ALA A 369 -4.43 -6.79 -2.01
C ALA A 369 -5.02 -8.17 -2.37
N SER A 370 -4.17 -9.18 -2.59
CA SER A 370 -4.53 -10.49 -3.17
C SER A 370 -5.47 -11.40 -2.34
N ALA A 371 -6.03 -10.89 -1.24
CA ALA A 371 -7.16 -11.50 -0.54
C ALA A 371 -8.51 -10.84 -0.86
N PHE A 372 -8.51 -9.61 -1.40
CA PHE A 372 -9.70 -8.78 -1.55
C PHE A 372 -10.62 -9.28 -2.68
N ASN A 373 -11.89 -9.49 -2.32
CA ASN A 373 -12.97 -9.87 -3.24
C ASN A 373 -14.32 -9.51 -2.56
N GLN A 374 -14.52 -8.23 -2.23
CA GLN A 374 -15.73 -7.70 -1.59
C GLN A 374 -16.49 -6.79 -2.55
N PRO A 375 -17.84 -6.76 -2.51
CA PRO A 375 -18.64 -5.93 -3.41
C PRO A 375 -18.36 -4.45 -3.19
N VAL A 376 -18.12 -3.75 -4.30
CA VAL A 376 -17.85 -2.31 -4.40
C VAL A 376 -18.57 -1.66 -5.59
N GLY A 377 -19.52 -2.36 -6.21
CA GLY A 377 -20.27 -1.87 -7.38
C GLY A 377 -21.20 -0.69 -7.06
N ASP A 378 -21.74 -0.62 -5.83
CA ASP A 378 -22.63 0.45 -5.37
C ASP A 378 -21.90 1.78 -5.05
N TRP A 379 -20.59 1.87 -5.27
CA TRP A 379 -19.79 3.08 -5.03
C TRP A 379 -20.07 4.17 -6.07
N ASP A 380 -20.30 5.40 -5.60
CA ASP A 380 -20.33 6.60 -6.45
C ASP A 380 -18.90 6.96 -6.88
N THR A 381 -18.54 6.60 -8.11
CA THR A 381 -17.27 6.96 -8.74
C THR A 381 -17.33 8.26 -9.55
N SER A 382 -18.46 8.98 -9.55
CA SER A 382 -18.72 10.09 -10.48
C SER A 382 -17.78 11.29 -10.37
N GLN A 383 -16.91 11.35 -9.35
CA GLN A 383 -15.89 12.39 -9.18
C GLN A 383 -14.45 11.87 -9.38
N VAL A 384 -14.26 10.57 -9.59
CA VAL A 384 -12.94 9.94 -9.73
C VAL A 384 -12.31 10.29 -11.07
N THR A 385 -11.06 10.75 -11.05
CA THR A 385 -10.27 11.06 -12.25
C THR A 385 -9.13 10.09 -12.50
N ASP A 386 -8.70 9.34 -11.48
CA ASP A 386 -7.60 8.38 -11.55
C ASP A 386 -8.01 7.04 -10.88
N MET A 387 -7.95 5.96 -11.66
CA MET A 387 -8.18 4.57 -11.24
C MET A 387 -6.97 3.66 -11.55
N LYS A 388 -5.82 4.25 -11.88
CA LYS A 388 -4.61 3.56 -12.31
C LYS A 388 -4.20 2.46 -11.33
N GLY A 389 -4.02 1.25 -11.84
CA GLY A 389 -3.57 0.10 -11.06
C GLY A 389 -4.46 -0.28 -9.86
N MET A 390 -5.72 0.17 -9.81
CA MET A 390 -6.60 0.03 -8.64
C MET A 390 -6.71 -1.43 -8.14
N PHE A 391 -6.82 -2.40 -9.06
CA PHE A 391 -6.90 -3.85 -8.76
C PHE A 391 -5.70 -4.64 -9.31
N ALA A 392 -4.60 -3.97 -9.68
CA ALA A 392 -3.37 -4.65 -10.11
C ALA A 392 -2.91 -5.63 -9.01
N TYR A 393 -2.57 -6.87 -9.35
CA TYR A 393 -2.21 -7.96 -8.43
C TYR A 393 -3.28 -8.32 -7.38
N ALA A 394 -4.52 -7.80 -7.48
CA ALA A 394 -5.65 -8.23 -6.67
C ALA A 394 -6.23 -9.55 -7.22
N SER A 395 -5.41 -10.61 -7.24
CA SER A 395 -5.61 -11.84 -8.03
C SER A 395 -6.85 -12.70 -7.70
N LYS A 396 -7.68 -12.28 -6.73
CA LYS A 396 -8.98 -12.88 -6.40
C LYS A 396 -10.18 -11.98 -6.69
N PHE A 397 -9.95 -10.73 -7.05
CA PHE A 397 -11.02 -9.77 -7.25
C PHE A 397 -11.83 -10.12 -8.50
N ASN A 398 -13.12 -10.38 -8.31
CA ASN A 398 -14.06 -10.72 -9.37
C ASN A 398 -15.48 -10.29 -8.91
N GLN A 399 -15.66 -8.99 -8.64
CA GLN A 399 -16.93 -8.39 -8.20
C GLN A 399 -17.43 -7.38 -9.23
N PRO A 400 -18.77 -7.24 -9.42
CA PRO A 400 -19.32 -6.29 -10.38
C PRO A 400 -18.85 -4.85 -10.14
N VAL A 401 -18.42 -4.21 -11.22
CA VAL A 401 -17.97 -2.80 -11.29
C VAL A 401 -18.49 -2.10 -12.56
N GLY A 402 -19.41 -2.73 -13.30
CA GLY A 402 -19.92 -2.20 -14.58
C GLY A 402 -20.78 -0.93 -14.42
N ASP A 403 -21.48 -0.79 -13.29
CA ASP A 403 -22.34 0.37 -12.98
C ASP A 403 -21.58 1.64 -12.55
N TRP A 404 -20.23 1.60 -12.54
CA TRP A 404 -19.39 2.74 -12.19
C TRP A 404 -19.40 3.84 -13.27
N ASP A 405 -19.62 5.10 -12.84
CA ASP A 405 -19.40 6.29 -13.67
C ASP A 405 -17.89 6.53 -13.85
N THR A 406 -17.38 6.25 -15.05
CA THR A 406 -15.98 6.48 -15.44
C THR A 406 -15.77 7.75 -16.26
N SER A 407 -16.80 8.59 -16.47
CA SER A 407 -16.82 9.71 -17.44
C SER A 407 -15.78 10.83 -17.20
N LYS A 408 -15.04 10.76 -16.10
CA LYS A 408 -13.95 11.69 -15.72
C LYS A 408 -12.57 11.02 -15.64
N VAL A 409 -12.48 9.71 -15.78
CA VAL A 409 -11.24 8.94 -15.63
C VAL A 409 -10.35 9.16 -16.87
N THR A 410 -9.08 9.53 -16.65
CA THR A 410 -8.12 9.79 -17.75
C THR A 410 -6.98 8.76 -17.84
N ASP A 411 -6.64 8.08 -16.74
CA ASP A 411 -5.65 7.00 -16.71
C ASP A 411 -6.31 5.72 -16.13
N MET A 412 -6.34 4.66 -16.94
CA MET A 412 -6.78 3.30 -16.56
C MET A 412 -5.63 2.29 -16.66
N ALA A 413 -4.38 2.74 -16.81
CA ALA A 413 -3.25 1.83 -16.95
C ALA A 413 -3.10 0.90 -15.74
N PHE A 414 -2.68 -0.33 -16.01
CA PHE A 414 -2.50 -1.40 -15.03
C PHE A 414 -3.77 -1.82 -14.25
N MET A 415 -4.96 -1.27 -14.52
CA MET A 415 -6.12 -1.35 -13.60
C MET A 415 -6.44 -2.77 -13.11
N PHE A 416 -6.35 -3.78 -13.98
CA PHE A 416 -6.56 -5.20 -13.69
C PHE A 416 -5.31 -6.06 -13.99
N TYR A 417 -4.11 -5.47 -14.00
CA TYR A 417 -2.85 -6.17 -14.24
C TYR A 417 -2.65 -7.33 -13.26
N GLN A 418 -2.52 -8.57 -13.72
CA GLN A 418 -2.50 -9.80 -12.90
C GLN A 418 -3.72 -10.01 -11.98
N ALA A 419 -4.86 -9.39 -12.27
CA ALA A 419 -6.15 -9.73 -11.65
C ALA A 419 -6.69 -11.03 -12.28
N SER A 420 -5.98 -12.14 -12.07
CA SER A 420 -6.16 -13.42 -12.80
C SER A 420 -7.55 -14.05 -12.73
N GLU A 421 -8.35 -13.68 -11.73
CA GLU A 421 -9.73 -14.15 -11.52
C GLU A 421 -10.80 -13.19 -12.08
N PHE A 422 -10.45 -11.98 -12.52
CA PHE A 422 -11.41 -10.95 -12.94
C PHE A 422 -12.03 -11.27 -14.32
N ASP A 423 -13.37 -11.34 -14.34
CA ASP A 423 -14.18 -11.56 -15.53
C ASP A 423 -15.58 -10.96 -15.31
N GLN A 424 -15.66 -9.62 -15.16
CA GLN A 424 -16.91 -8.88 -14.90
C GLN A 424 -17.20 -7.85 -16.01
N PRO A 425 -18.47 -7.61 -16.36
CA PRO A 425 -18.84 -6.63 -17.39
C PRO A 425 -18.30 -5.23 -17.08
N VAL A 426 -17.66 -4.63 -18.08
CA VAL A 426 -17.11 -3.27 -18.09
C VAL A 426 -17.41 -2.53 -19.41
N GLY A 427 -18.24 -3.10 -20.27
CA GLY A 427 -18.55 -2.56 -21.60
C GLY A 427 -19.32 -1.23 -21.55
N ASP A 428 -20.15 -1.02 -20.52
CA ASP A 428 -20.94 0.20 -20.32
C ASP A 428 -20.14 1.39 -19.76
N TRP A 429 -18.84 1.24 -19.52
CA TRP A 429 -17.95 2.30 -19.04
C TRP A 429 -17.74 3.41 -20.09
N ASP A 430 -17.95 4.67 -19.69
CA ASP A 430 -17.56 5.84 -20.48
C ASP A 430 -16.02 5.98 -20.46
N THR A 431 -15.36 5.52 -21.53
CA THR A 431 -13.93 5.65 -21.74
C THR A 431 -13.54 6.94 -22.48
N SER A 432 -14.48 7.83 -22.80
CA SER A 432 -14.26 8.93 -23.74
C SER A 432 -13.20 9.94 -23.32
N GLN A 433 -12.81 9.98 -22.03
CA GLN A 433 -11.72 10.85 -21.53
C GLN A 433 -10.39 10.10 -21.27
N VAL A 434 -10.36 8.78 -21.44
CA VAL A 434 -9.19 7.93 -21.17
C VAL A 434 -8.13 8.16 -22.23
N THR A 435 -6.90 8.48 -21.80
CA THR A 435 -5.73 8.61 -22.69
C THR A 435 -4.78 7.42 -22.61
N ASN A 436 -4.87 6.61 -21.55
CA ASN A 436 -3.90 5.56 -21.24
C ASN A 436 -4.57 4.27 -20.76
N MET A 437 -4.37 3.19 -21.51
CA MET A 437 -4.84 1.82 -21.22
C MET A 437 -3.68 0.81 -21.13
N THR A 438 -2.44 1.31 -20.96
CA THR A 438 -1.22 0.49 -20.87
C THR A 438 -1.36 -0.61 -19.82
N ILE A 439 -1.09 -1.87 -20.19
CA ILE A 439 -1.03 -3.03 -19.27
C ILE A 439 -2.37 -3.26 -18.51
N MET A 440 -3.49 -2.70 -18.97
CA MET A 440 -4.77 -2.68 -18.25
C MET A 440 -5.31 -4.07 -17.88
N PHE A 441 -5.25 -5.04 -18.79
CA PHE A 441 -5.67 -6.44 -18.60
C PHE A 441 -4.52 -7.44 -18.80
N ASP A 442 -3.26 -6.99 -18.70
CA ASP A 442 -2.11 -7.89 -18.75
C ASP A 442 -2.26 -8.98 -17.69
N SER A 443 -2.17 -10.25 -18.09
CA SER A 443 -2.30 -11.43 -17.23
C SER A 443 -3.61 -11.51 -16.45
N ALA A 444 -4.65 -10.76 -16.85
CA ALA A 444 -6.03 -10.94 -16.40
C ALA A 444 -6.62 -12.19 -17.07
N SER A 445 -6.06 -13.36 -16.73
CA SER A 445 -6.11 -14.58 -17.57
C SER A 445 -7.49 -15.10 -17.94
N LYS A 446 -8.53 -14.74 -17.18
CA LYS A 446 -9.94 -15.13 -17.41
C LYS A 446 -10.78 -14.07 -18.13
N PHE A 447 -10.32 -12.83 -18.21
CA PHE A 447 -11.12 -11.72 -18.70
C PHE A 447 -11.54 -11.93 -20.16
N ASN A 448 -12.85 -12.02 -20.40
CA ASN A 448 -13.40 -12.18 -21.74
C ASN A 448 -14.75 -11.46 -21.89
N GLN A 449 -14.83 -10.21 -21.39
CA GLN A 449 -16.06 -9.42 -21.39
C GLN A 449 -16.06 -8.36 -22.51
N PRO A 450 -17.23 -8.03 -23.10
CA PRO A 450 -17.31 -7.08 -24.21
C PRO A 450 -16.74 -5.70 -23.86
N VAL A 451 -15.91 -5.18 -24.78
CA VAL A 451 -15.26 -3.87 -24.71
C VAL A 451 -15.30 -3.11 -26.07
N GLY A 452 -16.03 -3.64 -27.05
CA GLY A 452 -16.06 -3.10 -28.42
C GLY A 452 -16.72 -1.72 -28.53
N ASP A 453 -17.69 -1.43 -27.67
CA ASP A 453 -18.44 -0.16 -27.65
C ASP A 453 -17.68 1.01 -26.95
N TRP A 454 -16.46 0.77 -26.46
CA TRP A 454 -15.62 1.79 -25.81
C TRP A 454 -15.17 2.90 -26.78
N ASP A 455 -15.37 4.17 -26.38
CA ASP A 455 -14.78 5.33 -27.07
C ASP A 455 -13.28 5.40 -26.79
N THR A 456 -12.47 4.95 -27.75
CA THR A 456 -11.01 5.01 -27.69
C THR A 456 -10.42 6.27 -28.35
N SER A 457 -11.23 7.22 -28.83
CA SER A 457 -10.79 8.35 -29.67
C SER A 457 -9.80 9.34 -29.02
N LYS A 458 -9.53 9.20 -27.71
CA LYS A 458 -8.48 9.93 -26.98
C LYS A 458 -7.30 9.07 -26.51
N VAL A 459 -7.36 7.75 -26.68
CA VAL A 459 -6.32 6.84 -26.19
C VAL A 459 -5.05 6.98 -27.03
N THR A 460 -3.93 7.29 -26.38
CA THR A 460 -2.60 7.36 -27.02
C THR A 460 -1.75 6.12 -26.71
N GLU A 461 -1.96 5.48 -25.56
CA GLU A 461 -1.13 4.35 -25.10
C GLU A 461 -1.97 3.08 -24.88
N MET A 462 -1.75 2.05 -25.71
CA MET A 462 -2.37 0.71 -25.63
C MET A 462 -1.34 -0.42 -25.41
N ALA A 463 -0.10 -0.06 -25.07
CA ALA A 463 1.00 -0.99 -24.86
C ALA A 463 0.63 -2.14 -23.91
N TYR A 464 0.81 -3.39 -24.36
CA TYR A 464 0.57 -4.63 -23.60
C TYR A 464 -0.84 -4.79 -23.00
N MET A 465 -1.86 -4.07 -23.49
CA MET A 465 -3.19 -3.99 -22.89
C MET A 465 -3.84 -5.36 -22.56
N PHE A 466 -3.65 -6.37 -23.42
CA PHE A 466 -4.15 -7.75 -23.27
C PHE A 466 -3.01 -8.80 -23.26
N TYR A 467 -1.79 -8.41 -22.90
CA TYR A 467 -0.64 -9.32 -22.81
C TYR A 467 -0.95 -10.49 -21.87
N GLN A 468 -0.82 -11.74 -22.30
CA GLN A 468 -1.22 -12.93 -21.52
C GLN A 468 -2.69 -12.94 -21.00
N ALA A 469 -3.59 -12.14 -21.56
CA ALA A 469 -5.04 -12.25 -21.33
C ALA A 469 -5.57 -13.50 -22.07
N SER A 470 -5.27 -14.69 -21.53
CA SER A 470 -5.32 -15.96 -22.27
C SER A 470 -6.70 -16.33 -22.83
N GLU A 471 -7.77 -15.92 -22.15
CA GLU A 471 -9.17 -16.22 -22.50
C GLU A 471 -9.84 -15.16 -23.39
N PHE A 472 -9.23 -13.97 -23.58
CA PHE A 472 -9.84 -12.84 -24.27
C PHE A 472 -10.04 -13.10 -25.78
N ASP A 473 -11.29 -12.98 -26.26
CA ASP A 473 -11.67 -13.16 -27.67
C ASP A 473 -12.89 -12.27 -28.02
N GLN A 474 -12.85 -10.99 -27.67
CA GLN A 474 -13.93 -10.02 -27.87
C GLN A 474 -13.66 -9.06 -29.04
N PRO A 475 -14.70 -8.58 -29.76
CA PRO A 475 -14.52 -7.69 -30.89
C PRO A 475 -14.01 -6.32 -30.46
N VAL A 476 -13.04 -5.81 -31.20
CA VAL A 476 -12.36 -4.51 -30.96
C VAL A 476 -12.16 -3.70 -32.26
N GLY A 477 -12.70 -4.17 -33.39
CA GLY A 477 -12.46 -3.59 -34.71
C GLY A 477 -13.11 -2.22 -34.95
N ASP A 478 -14.09 -1.83 -34.14
CA ASP A 478 -14.78 -0.54 -34.24
C ASP A 478 -14.09 0.60 -33.43
N TRP A 479 -12.99 0.29 -32.74
CA TRP A 479 -12.20 1.26 -31.97
C TRP A 479 -11.51 2.32 -32.86
N ASP A 480 -11.65 3.59 -32.50
CA ASP A 480 -10.86 4.69 -33.07
C ASP A 480 -9.44 4.65 -32.49
N THR A 481 -8.48 4.16 -33.27
CA THR A 481 -7.06 4.14 -32.91
C THR A 481 -6.28 5.34 -33.43
N SER A 482 -6.93 6.34 -34.04
CA SER A 482 -6.26 7.43 -34.78
C SER A 482 -5.36 8.31 -33.92
N GLN A 483 -5.41 8.21 -32.59
CA GLN A 483 -4.51 8.91 -31.66
C GLN A 483 -3.41 8.02 -31.05
N VAL A 484 -3.47 6.69 -31.26
CA VAL A 484 -2.58 5.73 -30.60
C VAL A 484 -1.15 5.84 -31.14
N THR A 485 -0.20 5.97 -30.21
CA THR A 485 1.24 6.12 -30.47
C THR A 485 2.07 4.90 -30.08
N ASP A 486 1.54 4.01 -29.22
CA ASP A 486 2.18 2.75 -28.83
C ASP A 486 1.15 1.60 -28.70
N MET A 487 1.37 0.50 -29.45
CA MET A 487 0.62 -0.76 -29.42
C MET A 487 1.54 -1.97 -29.13
N ILE A 488 2.74 -1.74 -28.58
CA ILE A 488 3.74 -2.80 -28.40
C ILE A 488 3.16 -3.97 -27.59
N GLY A 489 3.27 -5.16 -28.16
CA GLY A 489 2.86 -6.42 -27.56
C GLY A 489 1.39 -6.53 -27.12
N MET A 490 0.49 -5.67 -27.62
CA MET A 490 -0.90 -5.51 -27.15
C MET A 490 -1.67 -6.82 -26.91
N PHE A 491 -1.55 -7.81 -27.81
CA PHE A 491 -2.19 -9.13 -27.72
C PHE A 491 -1.17 -10.28 -27.59
N THR A 492 0.08 -10.03 -27.18
CA THR A 492 1.09 -11.09 -27.04
C THR A 492 0.60 -12.16 -26.07
N TYR A 493 0.62 -13.43 -26.46
CA TYR A 493 0.08 -14.55 -25.67
C TYR A 493 -1.42 -14.46 -25.31
N ALA A 494 -2.21 -13.57 -25.94
CA ALA A 494 -3.68 -13.57 -25.85
C ALA A 494 -4.23 -14.78 -26.63
N SER A 495 -4.12 -15.97 -26.04
CA SER A 495 -4.08 -17.24 -26.79
C SER A 495 -5.35 -17.58 -27.57
N LYS A 496 -6.50 -17.04 -27.15
CA LYS A 496 -7.79 -17.23 -27.85
C LYS A 496 -8.15 -16.12 -28.83
N PHE A 497 -7.51 -14.95 -28.75
CA PHE A 497 -7.90 -13.79 -29.54
C PHE A 497 -7.81 -14.08 -31.04
N ASN A 498 -8.98 -14.11 -31.71
CA ASN A 498 -9.13 -14.47 -33.11
C ASN A 498 -10.12 -13.52 -33.84
N GLN A 499 -10.45 -12.38 -33.23
CA GLN A 499 -11.38 -11.41 -33.79
C GLN A 499 -10.76 -10.54 -34.90
N PRO A 500 -11.59 -9.98 -35.80
CA PRO A 500 -11.14 -8.92 -36.70
C PRO A 500 -10.82 -7.63 -35.90
N ILE A 501 -9.76 -6.95 -36.32
CA ILE A 501 -9.29 -5.66 -35.77
C ILE A 501 -9.61 -4.48 -36.68
N GLY A 502 -10.62 -4.63 -37.55
CA GLY A 502 -11.23 -3.55 -38.33
C GLY A 502 -10.29 -2.74 -39.22
N ASP A 503 -10.71 -1.49 -39.48
CA ASP A 503 -9.99 -0.49 -40.28
C ASP A 503 -9.19 0.48 -39.38
N TRP A 504 -8.51 -0.04 -38.34
CA TRP A 504 -7.74 0.76 -37.38
C TRP A 504 -6.74 1.71 -38.07
N ASP A 505 -6.84 3.02 -37.78
CA ASP A 505 -5.83 4.00 -38.20
C ASP A 505 -4.59 3.85 -37.31
N THR A 506 -3.55 3.21 -37.86
CA THR A 506 -2.25 3.04 -37.21
C THR A 506 -1.23 4.11 -37.63
N SER A 507 -1.63 5.20 -38.30
CA SER A 507 -0.72 6.17 -38.91
C SER A 507 0.16 6.96 -37.92
N LYS A 508 -0.21 6.97 -36.64
CA LYS A 508 0.59 7.56 -35.53
C LYS A 508 1.36 6.54 -34.69
N VAL A 509 1.14 5.23 -34.90
CA VAL A 509 1.74 4.18 -34.08
C VAL A 509 3.25 4.12 -34.32
N THR A 510 4.04 4.38 -33.27
CA THR A 510 5.51 4.43 -33.32
C THR A 510 6.18 3.18 -32.76
N ASP A 511 5.40 2.28 -32.17
CA ASP A 511 5.79 0.91 -31.85
C ASP A 511 4.58 -0.02 -31.93
N MET A 512 4.79 -1.15 -32.60
CA MET A 512 3.81 -2.23 -32.78
C MET A 512 4.52 -3.59 -32.67
N ALA A 513 5.74 -3.62 -32.14
CA ALA A 513 6.53 -4.84 -32.07
C ALA A 513 5.81 -5.90 -31.22
N TYR A 514 5.94 -7.16 -31.62
CA TYR A 514 5.36 -8.32 -30.94
C TYR A 514 3.81 -8.36 -30.79
N MET A 515 3.05 -7.40 -31.34
CA MET A 515 1.61 -7.21 -31.11
C MET A 515 0.76 -8.50 -31.06
N PHE A 516 0.94 -9.43 -32.01
CA PHE A 516 0.24 -10.73 -32.09
C PHE A 516 1.15 -11.95 -31.83
N THR A 517 2.31 -11.77 -31.19
CA THR A 517 3.24 -12.88 -30.95
C THR A 517 2.61 -13.92 -30.02
N SER A 518 2.47 -15.15 -30.52
CA SER A 518 1.81 -16.26 -29.82
C SER A 518 0.32 -16.06 -29.49
N ALA A 519 -0.36 -15.11 -30.15
CA ALA A 519 -1.81 -15.14 -30.32
C ALA A 519 -2.19 -15.97 -31.57
N HIS A 520 -3.49 -16.14 -31.83
CA HIS A 520 -3.94 -16.43 -33.19
C HIS A 520 -3.78 -15.16 -34.05
N GLN A 521 -3.60 -15.30 -35.37
CA GLN A 521 -3.58 -14.13 -36.24
C GLN A 521 -5.02 -13.66 -36.49
N PRO A 522 -5.31 -12.34 -36.41
CA PRO A 522 -6.63 -11.77 -36.69
C PRO A 522 -7.20 -12.21 -38.04
N VAL A 523 -8.51 -12.44 -38.10
CA VAL A 523 -9.20 -12.86 -39.33
C VAL A 523 -9.59 -11.63 -40.17
N GLY A 524 -8.74 -11.25 -41.13
CA GLY A 524 -9.04 -10.17 -42.09
C GLY A 524 -7.85 -9.81 -43.00
N ASP A 525 -8.10 -8.94 -43.99
CA ASP A 525 -7.07 -8.39 -44.90
C ASP A 525 -6.28 -7.23 -44.24
N TRP A 526 -5.64 -7.49 -43.10
CA TRP A 526 -4.82 -6.52 -42.37
C TRP A 526 -3.43 -6.34 -43.02
N ASP A 527 -2.96 -5.08 -43.14
CA ASP A 527 -1.62 -4.79 -43.65
C ASP A 527 -0.52 -5.09 -42.60
N THR A 528 -0.04 -6.33 -42.61
CA THR A 528 1.10 -6.78 -41.79
C THR A 528 2.43 -6.07 -42.08
N SER A 529 2.53 -5.17 -43.08
CA SER A 529 3.78 -4.49 -43.43
C SER A 529 4.41 -3.70 -42.28
N GLN A 530 3.58 -3.11 -41.40
CA GLN A 530 4.04 -2.30 -40.27
C GLN A 530 4.57 -3.14 -39.08
N LEU A 531 4.30 -4.44 -39.03
CA LEU A 531 4.74 -5.33 -37.94
C LEU A 531 6.24 -5.69 -38.00
N GLN A 532 7.00 -5.18 -38.98
CA GLN A 532 8.37 -5.60 -39.25
C GLN A 532 9.45 -4.87 -38.41
N HIS A 533 9.35 -4.95 -37.09
CA HIS A 533 10.50 -4.71 -36.21
C HIS A 533 10.66 -5.81 -35.15
N GLU A 534 11.34 -6.88 -35.57
CA GLU A 534 11.86 -8.02 -34.80
C GLU A 534 10.79 -8.91 -34.10
N GLY A 535 10.84 -10.23 -34.36
CA GLY A 535 10.11 -11.22 -33.55
C GLY A 535 9.62 -12.47 -34.28
N ILE A 536 8.82 -12.32 -35.34
CA ILE A 536 7.98 -13.42 -35.84
C ILE A 536 8.66 -14.24 -36.95
N SER A 537 8.80 -15.55 -36.72
CA SER A 537 9.07 -16.54 -37.77
C SER A 537 7.72 -17.11 -38.28
N PRO A 538 7.42 -17.08 -39.58
CA PRO A 538 6.09 -17.42 -40.08
C PRO A 538 5.79 -18.93 -39.97
N ALA A 539 4.77 -19.27 -39.18
CA ALA A 539 4.23 -20.62 -39.11
C ALA A 539 3.50 -20.97 -40.43
N GLN A 540 3.67 -22.22 -40.87
CA GLN A 540 3.15 -22.77 -42.12
C GLN A 540 1.64 -22.50 -42.32
N SER A 541 1.27 -21.67 -43.30
CA SER A 541 -0.12 -21.62 -43.79
C SER A 541 -0.43 -22.85 -44.63
N SER A 542 -1.62 -23.42 -44.45
CA SER A 542 -2.02 -24.70 -45.04
C SER A 542 -2.44 -24.57 -46.51
N THR A 543 -1.86 -25.36 -47.40
CA THR A 543 -2.35 -25.53 -48.79
C THR A 543 -3.16 -26.81 -48.95
N SER A 544 -4.26 -26.71 -49.71
CA SER A 544 -5.15 -27.82 -50.10
C SER A 544 -4.77 -28.40 -51.49
N PRO A 545 -5.34 -29.53 -51.95
CA PRO A 545 -4.47 -30.62 -52.38
C PRO A 545 -4.58 -31.03 -53.86
N SER A 546 -3.43 -31.15 -54.55
CA SER A 546 -3.34 -31.87 -55.84
C SER A 546 -1.94 -32.43 -56.14
N GLU A 547 -1.85 -33.76 -56.14
CA GLU A 547 -1.08 -34.66 -57.02
C GLU A 547 0.41 -34.41 -57.44
N ILE A 548 1.23 -35.45 -57.18
CA ILE A 548 2.26 -36.07 -58.07
C ILE A 548 3.50 -35.23 -58.48
N GLY A 549 4.74 -35.69 -58.15
CA GLY A 549 5.95 -34.97 -58.64
C GLY A 549 7.40 -35.45 -58.40
N ILE A 550 7.71 -36.74 -58.16
CA ILE A 550 9.02 -37.39 -58.48
C ILE A 550 10.38 -36.70 -58.07
N ARG A 551 10.99 -37.24 -56.99
CA ARG A 551 12.43 -37.61 -56.79
C ARG A 551 13.62 -36.60 -56.83
N GLN A 552 14.28 -36.57 -55.66
CA GLN A 552 15.74 -36.81 -55.39
C GLN A 552 16.84 -35.79 -55.77
N GLY A 553 17.61 -35.41 -54.74
CA GLY A 553 18.98 -34.89 -54.80
C GLY A 553 19.78 -35.26 -53.53
N TYR A 554 20.99 -35.78 -53.69
CA TYR A 554 21.89 -36.36 -52.67
C TYR A 554 22.10 -35.46 -51.42
N ARG A 555 22.03 -35.90 -50.14
CA ARG A 555 22.69 -36.99 -49.38
C ARG A 555 24.23 -36.88 -49.23
N HIS A 556 24.69 -36.57 -48.00
CA HIS A 556 25.86 -37.11 -47.24
C HIS A 556 25.80 -36.51 -45.81
N GLY A 557 26.08 -37.18 -44.68
CA GLY A 557 26.20 -38.63 -44.41
C GLY A 557 27.00 -38.95 -43.13
N ILE A 558 26.62 -40.03 -42.40
CA ILE A 558 27.46 -40.86 -41.48
C ILE A 558 27.85 -40.21 -40.12
N MET A 559 27.98 -40.87 -38.94
CA MET A 559 27.40 -42.07 -38.25
C MET A 559 27.76 -41.90 -36.72
N PHE A 560 27.20 -42.57 -35.71
CA PHE A 560 27.21 -44.02 -35.38
C PHE A 560 26.19 -44.31 -34.22
N SER A 561 25.36 -45.36 -34.34
CA SER A 561 25.42 -46.64 -33.57
C SER A 561 25.45 -46.50 -32.01
N SER A 562 24.37 -46.73 -31.25
CA SER A 562 23.62 -47.98 -30.96
C SER A 562 24.17 -48.83 -29.80
N ALA A 563 23.35 -49.09 -28.77
CA ALA A 563 23.47 -50.26 -27.89
C ALA A 563 22.13 -50.56 -27.17
N THR A 564 21.57 -51.75 -27.40
CA THR A 564 20.44 -52.30 -26.62
C THR A 564 20.94 -53.45 -25.73
N ALA A 565 20.38 -53.61 -24.53
CA ALA A 565 20.54 -54.80 -23.70
C ALA A 565 19.18 -55.35 -23.26
N LYS A 566 19.05 -56.67 -23.08
CA LYS A 566 17.80 -57.38 -22.78
C LYS A 566 18.05 -58.55 -21.83
N GLY A 567 17.13 -58.76 -20.90
CA GLY A 567 17.03 -59.97 -20.06
C GLY A 567 17.78 -59.92 -18.71
N GLY A 568 17.30 -60.59 -17.65
CA GLY A 568 16.00 -61.26 -17.54
C GLY A 568 15.88 -62.23 -16.34
N VAL A 569 14.66 -62.75 -16.14
CA VAL A 569 14.26 -63.85 -15.23
C VAL A 569 14.29 -63.55 -13.72
N GLY A 570 13.18 -63.85 -13.02
CA GLY A 570 13.07 -63.78 -11.56
C GLY A 570 11.60 -63.79 -11.08
N SER A 571 11.06 -64.97 -10.78
CA SER A 571 9.68 -65.17 -10.27
C SER A 571 9.64 -65.28 -8.74
N PHE A 572 8.52 -64.90 -8.08
CA PHE A 572 7.82 -65.76 -7.12
C PHE A 572 6.45 -65.21 -6.60
N LEU A 573 5.38 -65.95 -6.93
CA LEU A 573 4.06 -66.19 -6.27
C LEU A 573 3.32 -65.18 -5.36
N SER A 574 1.98 -65.17 -5.58
CA SER A 574 0.86 -65.03 -4.59
C SER A 574 0.60 -63.65 -3.93
N ASN A 575 -0.63 -63.17 -3.66
CA ASN A 575 -2.03 -63.63 -3.89
C ASN A 575 -2.86 -62.39 -4.34
N ALA A 576 -3.89 -62.46 -5.22
CA ALA A 576 -5.28 -62.92 -4.99
C ALA A 576 -5.96 -62.29 -3.74
N SER A 577 -7.18 -61.74 -3.77
CA SER A 577 -8.25 -61.58 -4.78
C SER A 577 -9.10 -60.34 -4.39
N ILE A 578 -9.93 -59.70 -5.23
CA ILE A 578 -11.37 -60.01 -5.38
C ILE A 578 -12.01 -59.20 -6.56
N LEU A 579 -12.96 -59.85 -7.23
CA LEU A 579 -13.84 -59.37 -8.32
C LEU A 579 -15.14 -58.73 -7.75
N SER A 580 -16.07 -58.10 -8.48
CA SER A 580 -16.10 -57.32 -9.74
C SER A 580 -17.55 -56.86 -10.02
N LYS A 581 -17.73 -55.80 -10.82
CA LYS A 581 -18.89 -55.51 -11.71
C LYS A 581 -20.34 -55.55 -11.18
N LEU A 582 -21.00 -54.41 -11.36
CA LEU A 582 -22.38 -54.20 -11.87
C LEU A 582 -23.44 -55.31 -11.70
N HIS A 583 -24.54 -54.96 -11.03
CA HIS A 583 -25.87 -55.03 -11.65
C HIS A 583 -26.79 -53.94 -11.05
N LEU A 584 -27.55 -53.27 -11.94
CA LEU A 584 -28.39 -52.08 -11.70
C LEU A 584 -27.63 -50.82 -11.25
#